data_AF-A0A3M6JUM1-F1
#
_entry.id   AF-A0A3M6JUM1-F1
#
_cell.length_a   1.000
_cell.length_b   1.000
_cell.length_c   1.000
_cell.angle_alpha   90.00
_cell.angle_beta   90.00
_cell.angle_gamma   90.00
#
_symmetry.space_group_name_H-M   'P 1'
#
loop_
_entity.id
_entity.type
_entity.pdbx_description
1 polymer ?
#
loop_
_entity_poly.entity_id
_entity_poly.type
_entity_poly.pdbx_seq_one_letter_code
_entity_poly.pdbx_strand_id
1 'polypeptide(L)'
;MGLNYYQIKKNILRARKLVIKATNTAGSGHPGGSFSMAEILGCLFYKYLKFDPKNPQWEDRDRLVLSKGHAAPGLFSNMAVAGYFPESELETLRKFGSK
;
A
#
# COMPACT_ATOMS: atom_id res chain seq x y z
N MET A 1 -22.45 -2.41 13.45
CA MET A 1 -21.61 -1.27 13.02
C MET A 1 -21.06 -1.60 11.63
N GLY A 2 -21.61 -0.97 10.60
CA GLY A 2 -21.36 -1.35 9.21
C GLY A 2 -19.97 -0.93 8.73
N LEU A 3 -19.38 -1.76 7.89
CA LEU A 3 -18.32 -1.40 6.96
C LEU A 3 -18.60 -0.04 6.29
N ASN A 4 -17.75 0.97 6.49
CA ASN A 4 -17.79 2.16 5.64
C ASN A 4 -17.09 1.83 4.31
N TYR A 5 -17.82 1.13 3.44
CA TYR A 5 -17.39 0.76 2.09
C TYR A 5 -16.81 1.95 1.32
N TYR A 6 -17.38 3.15 1.47
CA TYR A 6 -16.90 4.35 0.80
C TYR A 6 -15.52 4.78 1.29
N GLN A 7 -15.23 4.66 2.59
CA GLN A 7 -13.92 4.97 3.13
C GLN A 7 -12.84 4.01 2.63
N ILE A 8 -13.14 2.70 2.60
CA ILE A 8 -12.24 1.68 2.05
C ILE A 8 -11.98 1.97 0.57
N LYS A 9 -13.04 2.22 -0.22
CA LYS A 9 -12.94 2.55 -1.64
C LYS A 9 -12.11 3.82 -1.89
N LYS A 10 -12.28 4.86 -1.06
CA LYS A 10 -11.50 6.10 -1.15
C LYS A 10 -10.01 5.85 -0.95
N ASN A 11 -9.64 5.03 0.03
CA ASN A 11 -8.24 4.69 0.30
C ASN A 11 -7.66 3.81 -0.81
N ILE A 12 -8.41 2.85 -1.34
CA ILE A 12 -8.01 2.04 -2.51
C ILE A 12 -7.70 2.94 -3.72
N LEU A 13 -8.57 3.91 -4.01
CA LEU A 13 -8.34 4.86 -5.11
C LEU A 13 -7.10 5.73 -4.88
N ARG A 14 -6.84 6.14 -3.64
CA ARG A 14 -5.63 6.87 -3.27
C ARG A 14 -4.38 6.02 -3.52
N ALA A 15 -4.37 4.77 -3.04
CA ALA A 15 -3.27 3.84 -3.28
C ALA A 15 -3.04 3.57 -4.79
N ARG A 16 -4.10 3.42 -5.59
CA ARG A 16 -3.97 3.26 -7.05
C ARG A 16 -3.30 4.46 -7.72
N LYS A 17 -3.66 5.67 -7.32
CA LYS A 17 -3.02 6.90 -7.83
C LYS A 17 -1.53 6.93 -7.48
N LEU A 18 -1.16 6.51 -6.28
CA LEU A 18 0.24 6.42 -5.86
C LEU A 18 1.01 5.39 -6.67
N VAL A 19 0.44 4.21 -6.96
CA VAL A 19 1.08 3.20 -7.83
C VAL A 19 1.39 3.79 -9.21
N ILE A 20 0.43 4.51 -9.82
CA ILE A 20 0.65 5.15 -11.13
C ILE A 20 1.80 6.15 -11.05
N LYS A 21 1.76 7.06 -10.07
CA LYS A 21 2.82 8.06 -9.88
C LYS A 21 4.19 7.41 -9.68
N ALA A 22 4.28 6.47 -8.73
CA ALA A 22 5.53 5.81 -8.37
C ALA A 22 6.14 5.05 -9.54
N THR A 23 5.34 4.24 -10.25
CA THR A 23 5.82 3.45 -11.39
C THR A 23 6.17 4.32 -12.60
N ASN A 24 5.43 5.40 -12.83
CA ASN A 24 5.75 6.38 -13.88
C ASN A 24 7.05 7.14 -13.55
N THR A 25 7.19 7.67 -12.33
CA THR A 25 8.39 8.39 -11.88
C THR A 25 9.63 7.50 -11.91
N ALA A 26 9.48 6.21 -11.61
CA ALA A 26 10.57 5.25 -11.69
C ALA A 26 10.89 4.79 -13.13
N GLY A 27 10.03 5.07 -14.11
CA GLY A 27 10.12 4.49 -15.46
C GLY A 27 10.02 2.97 -15.48
N SER A 28 9.53 2.35 -14.40
CA SER A 28 9.60 0.90 -14.17
C SER A 28 8.62 0.46 -13.08
N GLY A 29 8.00 -0.71 -13.25
CA GLY A 29 7.19 -1.38 -12.21
C GLY A 29 6.02 -2.18 -12.77
N HIS A 30 5.21 -2.78 -11.90
CA HIS A 30 4.08 -3.65 -12.29
C HIS A 30 2.73 -3.08 -11.81
N PRO A 31 2.18 -2.06 -12.48
CA PRO A 31 0.90 -1.47 -12.09
C PRO A 31 -0.27 -2.46 -12.22
N GLY A 32 -0.31 -3.27 -13.28
CA GLY A 32 -1.37 -4.28 -13.46
C GLY A 32 -1.42 -5.30 -12.33
N GLY A 33 -0.25 -5.84 -11.93
CA GLY A 33 -0.13 -6.74 -10.78
C GLY A 33 -0.59 -6.09 -9.48
N SER A 34 -0.28 -4.81 -9.29
CA SER A 34 -0.71 -4.01 -8.13
C SER A 34 -2.22 -3.78 -8.09
N PHE A 35 -2.82 -3.51 -9.25
CA PHE A 35 -4.26 -3.21 -9.36
C PHE A 35 -5.15 -4.43 -9.21
N SER A 36 -4.68 -5.60 -9.66
CA SER A 36 -5.42 -6.87 -9.53
C SER A 36 -5.71 -7.29 -8.07
N MET A 37 -4.99 -6.72 -7.10
CA MET A 37 -5.14 -7.04 -5.67
C MET A 37 -5.57 -5.83 -4.83
N ALA A 38 -5.96 -4.72 -5.45
CA ALA A 38 -6.18 -3.47 -4.73
C ALA A 38 -7.36 -3.54 -3.75
N GLU A 39 -8.46 -4.18 -4.14
CA GLU A 39 -9.61 -4.42 -3.25
C GLU A 39 -9.27 -5.36 -2.09
N ILE A 40 -8.45 -6.39 -2.34
CA ILE A 40 -7.98 -7.32 -1.30
C ILE A 40 -7.14 -6.54 -0.28
N LEU A 41 -6.13 -5.79 -0.73
CA LEU A 41 -5.30 -4.98 0.15
C LEU A 41 -6.11 -3.91 0.89
N GLY A 42 -7.06 -3.26 0.23
CA GLY A 42 -7.93 -2.27 0.86
C GLY A 42 -8.77 -2.86 1.99
N CYS A 43 -9.35 -4.04 1.78
CA CYS A 43 -10.07 -4.75 2.84
C CYS A 43 -9.14 -5.14 3.99
N LEU A 44 -7.94 -5.62 3.70
CA LEU A 44 -6.96 -5.99 4.72
C LEU A 44 -6.54 -4.76 5.55
N PHE A 45 -6.00 -3.72 4.92
CA PHE A 45 -5.50 -2.53 5.62
C PHE A 45 -6.57 -1.69 6.32
N TYR A 46 -7.77 -1.60 5.75
CA TYR A 46 -8.78 -0.63 6.24
C TYR A 46 -9.96 -1.30 6.94
N LYS A 47 -9.83 -2.57 7.29
CA LYS A 47 -10.83 -3.30 8.09
C LYS A 47 -10.27 -4.40 8.97
N TYR A 48 -9.42 -5.28 8.42
CA TYR A 48 -9.12 -6.55 9.08
C TYR A 48 -7.79 -6.57 9.83
N LEU A 49 -6.73 -6.01 9.25
CA LEU A 49 -5.41 -6.06 9.87
C LEU A 49 -5.39 -5.23 11.14
N LYS A 50 -4.86 -5.84 12.20
CA LYS A 50 -4.44 -5.19 13.43
C LYS A 50 -3.00 -4.73 13.27
N PHE A 51 -2.77 -3.42 13.13
CA PHE A 51 -1.43 -2.85 13.00
C PHE A 51 -1.35 -1.44 13.57
N ASP A 52 -0.12 -1.01 13.88
CA ASP A 52 0.21 0.38 14.20
C ASP A 52 1.34 0.85 13.26
N PRO A 53 1.08 1.80 12.34
CA PRO A 53 2.09 2.36 11.46
C PRO A 53 3.23 3.06 12.21
N LYS A 54 2.97 3.60 13.41
CA LYS A 54 3.97 4.28 14.24
C LYS A 54 4.79 3.30 15.08
N ASN A 55 4.31 2.07 15.23
CA ASN A 55 5.04 0.97 15.86
C ASN A 55 5.05 -0.29 14.97
N PRO A 56 5.80 -0.29 13.85
CA PRO A 56 5.85 -1.44 12.93
C PRO A 56 6.41 -2.73 13.56
N GLN A 57 7.07 -2.63 14.71
CA GLN A 57 7.62 -3.77 15.45
C GLN A 57 6.69 -4.27 16.56
N TRP A 58 5.48 -3.73 16.67
CA TRP A 58 4.48 -4.20 17.63
C TRP A 58 4.30 -5.72 17.54
N GLU A 59 4.55 -6.40 18.67
CA GLU A 59 4.61 -7.85 18.77
C GLU A 59 3.32 -8.54 18.32
N ASP A 60 2.17 -8.05 18.77
CA ASP A 60 0.85 -8.63 18.52
C ASP A 60 0.15 -8.11 17.24
N ARG A 61 0.90 -7.48 16.34
CA ARG A 61 0.35 -7.04 15.04
C ARG A 61 0.12 -8.24 14.13
N ASP A 62 -0.85 -8.11 13.23
CA ASP A 62 -0.99 -9.04 12.11
C ASP A 62 0.18 -8.86 11.13
N ARG A 63 0.64 -9.98 10.56
CA ARG A 63 1.73 -10.00 9.58
C ARG A 63 1.18 -10.25 8.19
N LEU A 64 1.35 -9.28 7.29
CA LEU A 64 1.03 -9.42 5.88
C LEU A 64 2.31 -9.73 5.10
N VAL A 65 2.31 -10.83 4.35
CA VAL A 65 3.40 -11.22 3.44
C VAL A 65 2.90 -11.17 2.01
N LEU A 66 3.51 -10.32 1.19
CA LEU A 66 3.21 -10.27 -0.25
C LEU A 66 4.13 -11.25 -1.01
N SER A 67 3.69 -12.50 -1.15
CA SER A 67 4.41 -13.50 -1.96
C SER A 67 4.50 -13.09 -3.45
N LYS A 68 3.50 -12.34 -3.95
CA LYS A 68 3.50 -11.71 -5.28
C LYS A 68 4.43 -10.48 -5.34
N GLY A 69 5.73 -10.68 -5.11
CA GLY A 69 6.70 -9.61 -4.89
C GLY A 69 6.82 -8.59 -6.04
N HIS A 70 6.58 -9.00 -7.29
CA HIS A 70 6.60 -8.07 -8.42
C HIS A 70 5.55 -6.94 -8.29
N ALA A 71 4.46 -7.17 -7.54
CA ALA A 71 3.39 -6.21 -7.29
C ALA A 71 3.60 -5.35 -6.03
N ALA A 72 4.83 -5.29 -5.51
CA ALA A 72 5.22 -4.48 -4.35
C ALA A 72 4.72 -3.01 -4.36
N PRO A 73 4.65 -2.29 -5.50
CA PRO A 73 4.11 -0.93 -5.50
C PRO A 73 2.69 -0.82 -4.91
N GLY A 74 1.85 -1.84 -5.12
CA GLY A 74 0.52 -1.91 -4.53
C GLY A 74 0.56 -1.99 -3.00
N LEU A 75 1.45 -2.82 -2.43
CA LEU A 75 1.63 -2.92 -0.99
C LEU A 75 2.20 -1.61 -0.41
N PHE A 76 3.29 -1.09 -0.97
CA PHE A 76 3.91 0.14 -0.50
C PHE A 76 2.94 1.32 -0.53
N SER A 77 2.10 1.40 -1.57
CA SER A 77 1.05 2.43 -1.67
C SER A 77 0.00 2.33 -0.57
N ASN A 78 -0.42 1.12 -0.19
CA ASN A 78 -1.36 0.95 0.92
C ASN A 78 -0.69 1.25 2.28
N MET A 79 0.60 0.91 2.45
CA MET A 79 1.38 1.26 3.64
C MET A 79 1.54 2.78 3.81
N ALA A 80 1.87 3.50 2.73
CA ALA A 80 1.91 4.97 2.73
C ALA A 80 0.55 5.58 3.11
N VAL A 81 -0.54 5.14 2.47
CA VAL A 81 -1.90 5.62 2.78
C VAL A 81 -2.30 5.29 4.23
N ALA A 82 -1.86 4.15 4.75
CA ALA A 82 -2.08 3.74 6.13
C ALA A 82 -1.21 4.51 7.15
N GLY A 83 -0.21 5.26 6.69
CA GLY A 83 0.61 6.15 7.53
C GLY A 83 1.95 5.58 7.97
N TYR A 84 2.47 4.53 7.34
CA TYR A 84 3.80 3.99 7.67
C TYR A 84 4.94 4.96 7.30
N PHE A 85 4.74 5.75 6.24
CA PHE A 85 5.67 6.76 5.76
C PHE A 85 4.93 7.76 4.86
N PRO A 86 5.50 8.95 4.59
CA PRO A 86 4.87 9.96 3.73
C PRO A 86 4.62 9.45 2.30
N GLU A 87 3.47 9.79 1.71
CA GLU A 87 3.14 9.32 0.34
C GLU A 87 4.13 9.77 -0.73
N SER A 88 4.83 10.89 -0.51
CA SER A 88 5.86 11.42 -1.39
C SER A 88 7.08 10.49 -1.53
N GLU A 89 7.36 9.65 -0.52
CA GLU A 89 8.46 8.68 -0.57
C GLU A 89 8.29 7.69 -1.74
N LEU A 90 7.05 7.44 -2.19
CA LEU A 90 6.83 6.54 -3.33
C LEU A 90 7.36 7.06 -4.66
N GLU A 91 7.66 8.34 -4.78
CA GLU A 91 8.36 8.89 -5.96
C GLU A 91 9.84 8.48 -6.01
N THR A 92 10.35 7.89 -4.92
CA THR A 92 11.69 7.30 -4.85
C THR A 92 11.73 5.82 -5.21
N LEU A 93 10.58 5.21 -5.56
CA LEU A 93 10.48 3.80 -5.92
C LEU A 93 11.60 3.37 -6.90
N ARG A 94 12.31 2.28 -6.56
CA ARG A 94 13.41 1.69 -7.36
C ARG A 94 14.62 2.62 -7.58
N LYS A 95 14.74 3.71 -6.83
CA LYS A 95 15.95 4.54 -6.83
C LYS A 95 16.92 4.06 -5.74
N PHE A 96 18.21 4.23 -5.98
CA PHE A 96 19.23 3.92 -5.00
C PHE A 96 19.03 4.76 -3.72
N GLY A 97 19.10 4.12 -2.55
CA GLY A 97 18.88 4.77 -1.26
C GLY A 97 17.42 5.01 -0.86
N SER A 98 16.45 4.52 -1.65
CA SER A 98 15.03 4.48 -1.25
C SER A 98 14.83 3.60 -0.01
N LYS A 99 13.83 3.95 0.81
CA LYS A 99 13.52 3.29 2.09
C LYS A 99 12.25 2.47 2.03
#